data_AF-A0A5P9CN86-F1
#
_entry.id   AF-A0A5P9CN86-F1
#
_cell.length_a   1.000
_cell.length_b   1.000
_cell.length_c   1.000
_cell.angle_alpha   90.00
_cell.angle_beta   90.00
_cell.angle_gamma   90.00
#
_symmetry.space_group_name_H-M   'P 1'
#
loop_
_entity.id
_entity.type
_entity.pdbx_description
1 polymer ?
#
loop_
_entity_poly.entity_id
_entity_poly.type
_entity_poly.pdbx_seq_one_letter_code
_entity_poly.pdbx_strand_id
1 'polypeptide(L)'
;MLIEKNNENISTVRRVLVLFLEQQQWLRAKWAAVWLEERGDIAARVVLVELMIRLEQYTEALETLTRLPISIRKMTNVRRLEARAIFALGHSALAKKIYLSSLDKTPSIL
;
A
#
# COMPACT_ATOMS: atom_id res chain seq x y z
N MET A 1 -23.89 -15.69 12.58
CA MET A 1 -23.37 -15.03 13.80
C MET A 1 -21.86 -14.74 13.81
N LEU A 2 -20.94 -15.74 13.75
CA LEU A 2 -19.49 -15.47 13.78
C LEU A 2 -18.96 -14.72 12.54
N ILE A 3 -19.46 -15.05 11.35
CA ILE A 3 -19.06 -14.42 10.08
C ILE A 3 -19.54 -12.96 10.04
N GLU A 4 -20.78 -12.70 10.48
CA GLU A 4 -21.35 -11.34 10.52
C GLU A 4 -20.58 -10.43 11.49
N LYS A 5 -20.28 -10.93 12.70
CA LYS A 5 -19.48 -10.19 13.68
C LYS A 5 -18.07 -9.88 13.18
N ASN A 6 -17.47 -10.78 12.38
CA ASN A 6 -16.14 -10.55 11.79
C ASN A 6 -16.20 -9.46 10.69
N ASN A 7 -17.26 -9.44 9.89
CA ASN A 7 -17.46 -8.42 8.85
C ASN A 7 -17.70 -7.03 9.46
N GLU A 8 -18.44 -6.95 10.56
CA GLU A 8 -18.64 -5.70 11.31
C GLU A 8 -17.34 -5.15 11.90
N ASN A 9 -16.48 -6.03 12.44
CA ASN A 9 -15.16 -5.65 12.94
C ASN A 9 -14.26 -5.10 11.81
N ILE A 10 -14.23 -5.76 10.65
CA ILE A 10 -13.46 -5.30 9.48
C ILE A 10 -13.92 -3.91 9.02
N SER A 11 -15.24 -3.71 8.90
CA SER A 11 -15.82 -2.41 8.53
C SER A 11 -15.44 -1.30 9.53
N THR A 12 -15.50 -1.61 10.82
CA THR A 12 -15.13 -0.68 11.90
C THR A 12 -13.65 -0.32 11.85
N VAL A 13 -12.76 -1.30 11.70
CA VAL A 13 -11.31 -1.05 11.65
C VAL A 13 -10.93 -0.28 10.37
N ARG A 14 -11.62 -0.48 9.24
CA ARG A 14 -11.45 0.37 8.05
C ARG A 14 -11.77 1.83 8.32
N ARG A 15 -12.87 2.13 9.04
CA ARG A 15 -13.22 3.51 9.42
C ARG A 15 -12.16 4.12 10.34
N VAL A 16 -11.68 3.34 11.31
CA VAL A 16 -10.59 3.77 12.21
C VAL A 16 -9.30 4.04 11.43
N LEU A 17 -8.94 3.19 10.46
CA LEU A 17 -7.80 3.40 9.59
C LEU A 17 -7.91 4.72 8.83
N VAL A 18 -9.09 5.01 8.24
CA VAL A 18 -9.34 6.28 7.54
C VAL A 18 -9.14 7.48 8.48
N LEU A 19 -9.71 7.43 9.68
CA LEU A 19 -9.54 8.51 10.67
C LEU A 19 -8.08 8.72 11.06
N PHE A 20 -7.30 7.64 11.25
CA PHE A 20 -5.86 7.77 11.52
C PHE A 20 -5.08 8.35 10.35
N LEU A 21 -5.45 8.02 9.11
CA LEU A 21 -4.83 8.60 7.91
C LEU A 21 -5.13 10.10 7.79
N GLU A 22 -6.38 10.51 8.00
CA GLU A 22 -6.82 11.92 7.99
C GLU A 22 -6.09 12.75 9.05
N GLN A 23 -5.90 12.17 10.25
CA GLN A 23 -5.18 12.81 11.36
C GLN A 23 -3.65 12.65 11.26
N GLN A 24 -3.13 12.05 10.18
CA GLN A 24 -1.70 11.81 9.97
C GLN A 24 -1.03 11.00 11.09
N GLN A 25 -1.80 10.16 11.79
CA GLN A 25 -1.31 9.30 12.86
C GLN A 25 -0.70 8.02 12.27
N TRP A 26 0.43 8.16 11.57
CA TRP A 26 1.03 7.12 10.73
C TRP A 26 1.28 5.80 11.44
N LEU A 27 1.81 5.85 12.67
CA LEU A 27 2.03 4.64 13.46
C LEU A 27 0.72 3.92 13.76
N ARG A 28 -0.30 4.64 14.26
CA ARG A 28 -1.62 4.06 14.56
C ARG A 28 -2.33 3.53 13.32
N ALA A 29 -2.23 4.26 12.20
CA ALA A 29 -2.70 3.79 10.90
C ALA A 29 -2.02 2.47 10.51
N LYS A 30 -0.71 2.33 10.75
CA LYS A 30 0.03 1.10 10.45
C LYS A 30 -0.55 -0.09 11.22
N TRP A 31 -0.82 0.06 12.52
CA TRP A 31 -1.43 -0.99 13.35
C TRP A 31 -2.78 -1.45 12.79
N ALA A 32 -3.65 -0.51 12.42
CA ALA A 32 -4.95 -0.84 11.83
C ALA A 32 -4.81 -1.54 10.47
N ALA A 33 -3.87 -1.07 9.63
CA ALA A 33 -3.60 -1.67 8.32
C ALA A 33 -3.04 -3.10 8.42
N VAL A 34 -2.14 -3.38 9.37
CA VAL A 34 -1.63 -4.73 9.65
C VAL A 34 -2.76 -5.67 10.04
N TRP A 35 -3.61 -5.26 10.98
CA TRP A 35 -4.72 -6.08 11.46
C TRP A 35 -5.71 -6.46 10.34
N LEU A 36 -5.96 -5.53 9.41
CA LEU A 36 -6.81 -5.74 8.24
C LEU A 36 -6.13 -6.66 7.20
N GLU A 37 -4.83 -6.47 6.97
CA GLU A 37 -4.03 -7.25 6.02
C GLU A 37 -3.95 -8.74 6.41
N GLU A 38 -3.76 -9.02 7.70
CA GLU A 38 -3.79 -10.38 8.26
C GLU A 38 -5.12 -11.11 8.03
N ARG A 39 -6.20 -10.35 7.79
CA ARG A 39 -7.54 -10.87 7.46
C ARG A 39 -7.84 -10.90 5.96
N GLY A 40 -6.82 -10.66 5.14
CA GLY A 40 -6.92 -10.75 3.67
C GLY A 40 -7.39 -9.46 2.99
N ASP A 41 -7.44 -8.33 3.70
CA ASP A 41 -7.78 -7.05 3.08
C ASP A 41 -6.62 -6.54 2.20
N ILE A 42 -6.72 -6.81 0.90
CA ILE A 42 -5.72 -6.41 -0.11
C ILE A 42 -5.58 -4.88 -0.17
N ALA A 43 -6.65 -4.12 0.02
CA ALA A 43 -6.57 -2.66 0.01
C ALA A 43 -5.77 -2.15 1.20
N ALA A 44 -5.97 -2.75 2.39
CA ALA A 44 -5.17 -2.45 3.56
C ALA A 44 -3.69 -2.80 3.37
N ARG A 45 -3.36 -3.88 2.63
CA ARG A 45 -1.96 -4.19 2.27
C ARG A 45 -1.31 -3.08 1.42
N VAL A 46 -2.04 -2.49 0.47
CA VAL A 46 -1.52 -1.36 -0.33
C VAL A 46 -1.30 -0.13 0.56
N VAL A 47 -2.24 0.18 1.46
CA VAL A 47 -2.11 1.28 2.42
C VAL A 47 -0.92 1.04 3.38
N LEU A 48 -0.72 -0.21 3.81
CA LEU A 48 0.41 -0.59 4.66
C LEU A 48 1.76 -0.29 4.00
N VAL A 49 1.90 -0.57 2.69
CA VAL A 49 3.10 -0.20 1.92
C VAL A 49 3.33 1.31 1.96
N GLU A 50 2.29 2.12 1.72
CA GLU A 50 2.43 3.58 1.77
C GLU A 50 2.84 4.06 3.16
N LEU A 51 2.24 3.50 4.21
CA LEU A 51 2.56 3.84 5.60
C LEU A 51 4.00 3.46 5.96
N MET A 52 4.47 2.28 5.54
CA MET A 52 5.87 1.88 5.72
C MET A 52 6.82 2.85 5.04
N ILE A 53 6.53 3.28 3.81
CA ILE A 53 7.35 4.30 3.12
C ILE A 53 7.34 5.64 3.87
N ARG A 54 6.21 6.08 4.43
CA ARG A 54 6.14 7.31 5.25
C ARG A 54 6.92 7.20 6.56
N LEU A 55 7.03 5.99 7.09
CA LEU A 55 7.79 5.67 8.30
C LEU A 55 9.23 5.23 8.00
N GLU A 56 9.72 5.48 6.78
CA GLU A 56 11.07 5.16 6.32
C GLU A 56 11.46 3.67 6.37
N GLN A 57 10.45 2.79 6.44
CA GLN A 57 10.56 1.33 6.42
C GLN A 57 10.56 0.81 4.98
N TYR A 58 11.54 1.25 4.18
CA TYR A 58 11.54 1.02 2.73
C TYR A 58 11.74 -0.45 2.35
N THR A 59 12.57 -1.18 3.11
CA THR A 59 12.81 -2.61 2.86
C THR A 59 11.55 -3.41 3.14
N GLU A 60 10.89 -3.20 4.29
CA GLU A 60 9.64 -3.90 4.61
C GLU A 60 8.50 -3.52 3.65
N ALA A 61 8.50 -2.28 3.14
CA ALA A 61 7.55 -1.86 2.12
C ALA A 61 7.72 -2.67 0.83
N LEU A 62 8.96 -2.87 0.36
CA LEU A 62 9.25 -3.67 -0.83
C LEU A 62 8.92 -5.14 -0.64
N GLU A 63 9.26 -5.73 0.52
CA GLU A 63 8.85 -7.10 0.85
C GLU A 63 7.33 -7.25 0.84
N THR A 64 6.61 -6.28 1.44
CA THR A 64 5.14 -6.29 1.46
C THR A 64 4.54 -6.14 0.07
N LEU A 65 5.16 -5.34 -0.81
CA LEU A 65 4.76 -5.24 -2.21
C LEU A 65 4.84 -6.58 -2.93
N THR A 66 5.85 -7.41 -2.66
CA THR A 66 5.96 -8.73 -3.31
C THR A 66 4.79 -9.65 -3.00
N ARG A 67 4.14 -9.48 -1.84
CA ARG A 67 2.97 -10.26 -1.40
C ARG A 67 1.67 -9.83 -2.09
N LEU A 68 1.64 -8.72 -2.83
CA LEU A 68 0.44 -8.31 -3.56
C LEU A 68 0.22 -9.17 -4.82
N PRO A 69 -1.04 -9.42 -5.22
CA PRO A 69 -1.33 -10.04 -6.50
C PRO A 69 -0.69 -9.29 -7.68
N ILE A 70 -0.26 -10.02 -8.71
CA ILE A 70 0.43 -9.45 -9.88
C ILE A 70 -0.40 -8.33 -10.55
N SER A 71 -1.72 -8.49 -10.62
CA SER A 71 -2.64 -7.48 -11.15
C SER A 71 -2.55 -6.16 -10.39
N ILE A 72 -2.51 -6.22 -9.05
CA ILE A 72 -2.39 -5.05 -8.17
C ILE A 72 -0.99 -4.43 -8.26
N ARG A 73 0.08 -5.24 -8.28
CA ARG A 73 1.46 -4.74 -8.46
C ARG A 73 1.67 -3.97 -9.75
N LYS A 74 0.86 -4.25 -10.77
CA LYS A 74 0.88 -3.57 -12.08
C LYS A 74 0.07 -2.26 -12.12
N MET A 75 -0.65 -1.91 -11.05
CA MET A 75 -1.39 -0.65 -10.97
C MET A 75 -0.42 0.52 -10.80
N THR A 76 -0.74 1.66 -11.43
CA THR A 76 0.13 2.85 -11.44
C THR A 76 0.47 3.36 -10.05
N ASN A 77 -0.51 3.43 -9.13
CA ASN A 77 -0.27 3.85 -7.75
C ASN A 77 0.71 2.92 -7.02
N VAL A 78 0.58 1.60 -7.19
CA VAL A 78 1.47 0.61 -6.55
C VAL A 78 2.88 0.67 -7.13
N ARG A 79 3.02 0.80 -8.46
CA ARG A 79 4.32 0.99 -9.12
C ARG A 79 5.01 2.29 -8.69
N ARG A 80 4.25 3.35 -8.39
CA ARG A 80 4.81 4.60 -7.84
C ARG A 80 5.32 4.41 -6.42
N LEU A 81 4.64 3.63 -5.58
CA LEU A 81 5.13 3.27 -4.24
C LEU A 81 6.44 2.46 -4.33
N GLU A 82 6.48 1.47 -5.22
CA GLU A 82 7.69 0.67 -5.51
C GLU A 82 8.87 1.57 -5.92
N ALA A 83 8.66 2.47 -6.89
CA ALA A 83 9.69 3.41 -7.34
C ALA A 83 10.17 4.32 -6.20
N ARG A 84 9.26 4.82 -5.34
CA ARG A 84 9.59 5.69 -4.22
C ARG A 84 10.46 4.97 -3.18
N ALA A 85 10.13 3.74 -2.82
CA ALA A 85 10.93 2.95 -1.88
C ALA A 85 12.33 2.64 -2.45
N ILE A 86 12.42 2.24 -3.72
CA ILE A 86 13.70 1.97 -4.40
C ILE A 86 14.57 3.23 -4.50
N PHE A 87 13.94 4.38 -4.76
CA PHE A 87 14.65 5.66 -4.80
C PHE A 87 15.24 6.01 -3.43
N ALA A 88 14.46 5.84 -2.35
CA ALA A 88 14.90 6.12 -0.99
C ALA A 88 16.06 5.21 -0.54
N LEU A 89 16.17 4.01 -1.10
CA LEU A 89 17.30 3.10 -0.91
C LEU A 89 18.54 3.45 -1.76
N GLY A 90 18.51 4.55 -2.52
CA GLY A 90 19.63 5.03 -3.35
C GLY A 90 19.67 4.47 -4.77
N HIS A 91 18.74 3.59 -5.15
CA HIS A 91 18.72 2.96 -6.48
C HIS A 91 17.99 3.82 -7.53
N SER A 92 18.48 5.04 -7.75
CA SER A 92 17.81 6.07 -8.56
C SER A 92 17.51 5.65 -10.00
N ALA A 93 18.43 4.97 -10.67
CA ALA A 93 18.24 4.51 -12.06
C ALA A 93 17.09 3.50 -12.18
N LEU A 94 17.01 2.56 -11.23
CA LEU A 94 15.95 1.55 -11.19
C LEU A 94 14.61 2.20 -10.84
N ALA A 95 14.58 3.08 -9.83
CA ALA A 95 13.38 3.82 -9.45
C ALA A 95 12.80 4.60 -10.63
N LYS A 96 13.65 5.30 -11.40
CA LYS A 96 13.23 6.03 -12.60
C LYS A 96 12.60 5.10 -13.64
N LYS A 97 13.23 3.95 -13.92
CA LYS A 97 12.69 2.95 -14.86
C LYS A 97 11.31 2.45 -14.44
N ILE A 98 11.14 2.14 -13.15
CA ILE A 98 9.87 1.67 -12.58
C ILE A 98 8.81 2.76 -12.65
N TYR A 99 9.15 4.00 -12.28
CA TYR A 99 8.25 5.14 -12.35
C TYR A 99 7.75 5.38 -13.77
N LEU A 100 8.65 5.42 -14.76
CA LEU A 100 8.28 5.62 -16.17
C LEU A 100 7.36 4.51 -16.68
N SER A 101 7.66 3.24 -16.37
CA SER A 101 6.78 2.13 -16.74
C SER A 101 5.39 2.17 -16.11
N SER A 102 5.19 3.00 -15.06
CA SER A 102 3.87 3.22 -14.44
C SER A 102 3.01 4.22 -15.23
N LEU A 103 3.65 5.05 -16.06
CA LEU A 103 3.02 6.09 -16.89
C LEU A 103 2.64 5.58 -18.28
N ASP A 104 3.35 4.57 -18.81
CA ASP A 104 3.14 3.97 -20.13
C ASP A 104 1.81 3.19 -20.29
N LYS A 105 0.79 3.48 -19.45
CA LYS A 105 -0.54 2.86 -19.49
C LYS A 105 -1.68 3.87 -19.66
N THR A 106 -1.43 5.01 -20.30
CA THR A 106 -2.53 5.75 -20.94
C THR A 106 -2.92 5.02 -22.23
N PRO A 107 -4.13 4.47 -22.38
CA PRO A 107 -4.70 4.36 -23.71
C PRO A 107 -4.79 5.78 -24.26
N SER A 108 -3.96 6.10 -25.25
CA SER A 108 -4.12 7.31 -26.05
C SER A 108 -5.41 7.16 -26.83
N ILE A 109 -6.50 7.72 -26.31
CA ILE A 109 -7.72 7.96 -27.08
C ILE A 109 -7.56 9.39 -27.59
N LEU A 110 -7.04 9.51 -28.82
CA LEU A 110 -7.51 10.54 -29.75
C LEU A 110 -8.96 10.22 -30.12
#